data_AF-A0A661ZY86-F1
#
_entry.id   AF-A0A661ZY86-F1
#
_cell.length_a   1.000
_cell.length_b   1.000
_cell.length_c   1.000
_cell.angle_alpha   90.00
_cell.angle_beta   90.00
_cell.angle_gamma   90.00
#
_symmetry.space_group_name_H-M   'P 1'
#
loop_
_entity.id
_entity.type
_entity.pdbx_description
1 polymer ?
#
loop_
_entity_poly.entity_id
_entity_poly.type
_entity_poly.pdbx_seq_one_letter_code
_entity_poly.pdbx_strand_id
1 'polypeptide(L)' 'MILALPVMFILVGLFDVWVSKEKVQKHIGDASGIKGIMLIMLLAFLQAGPLYAAFPVAYILWRKG' A
#
# COMPACT_ATOMS: atom_id res chain seq x y z
N MET A 1 -17.49 -9.64 0.31
CA MET A 1 -17.27 -8.19 0.05
C MET A 1 -17.69 -7.32 1.24
N ILE A 2 -18.89 -7.52 1.82
CA ILE A 2 -19.38 -6.71 2.97
C ILE A 2 -18.49 -6.81 4.22
N LEU A 3 -17.91 -7.99 4.52
CA LEU A 3 -17.06 -8.16 5.71
C LEU A 3 -15.67 -7.51 5.60
N ALA A 4 -15.19 -7.25 4.39
CA ALA A 4 -13.84 -6.72 4.17
C ALA A 4 -13.75 -5.24 4.60
N LEU A 5 -14.79 -4.46 4.35
CA LEU A 5 -14.86 -3.04 4.69
C LEU A 5 -14.76 -2.77 6.20
N PRO A 6 -15.59 -3.40 7.07
CA PRO A 6 -15.49 -3.23 8.52
C PRO A 6 -14.11 -3.57 9.07
N VAL A 7 -13.52 -4.67 8.60
CA VAL A 7 -12.17 -5.10 9.02
C VAL A 7 -11.12 -4.07 8.59
N MET A 8 -11.23 -3.51 7.38
CA MET A 8 -10.36 -2.44 6.90
C MET A 8 -10.44 -1.20 7.79
N PHE A 9 -11.64 -0.77 8.17
CA PHE A 9 -11.82 0.37 9.06
C PHE A 9 -11.21 0.14 10.45
N ILE A 10 -11.33 -1.06 11.00
CA ILE A 10 -10.70 -1.42 12.28
C ILE A 10 -9.17 -1.33 12.16
N LEU A 11 -8.59 -1.87 11.09
CA LEU A 11 -7.14 -1.82 10.86
C LEU A 11 -6.63 -0.39 10.67
N VAL A 12 -7.34 0.42 9.89
CA VAL A 12 -7.01 1.84 9.71
C VAL A 12 -7.13 2.60 11.03
N GLY A 13 -8.18 2.35 11.82
CA GLY A 13 -8.36 2.96 13.13
C GLY A 13 -7.25 2.59 14.12
N LEU A 14 -6.85 1.32 14.18
CA LEU A 14 -5.69 0.90 14.99
C LEU A 14 -4.41 1.60 14.52
N PHE A 15 -4.19 1.67 13.21
CA PHE A 15 -3.02 2.33 12.64
C PHE A 15 -2.99 3.83 12.98
N ASP A 16 -4.12 4.53 12.89
CA ASP A 16 -4.21 5.96 13.23
C ASP A 16 -3.92 6.23 14.72
N VAL A 17 -4.31 5.32 15.62
CA VAL A 17 -4.00 5.43 17.06
C VAL A 17 -2.53 5.11 17.35
N TRP A 18 -1.96 4.12 16.68
CA TRP A 18 -0.59 3.65 16.95
C TRP A 18 0.49 4.47 16.25
N VAL A 19 0.15 5.10 15.13
CA VAL A 19 1.11 5.85 14.32
C VAL A 19 0.90 7.35 14.52
N SER A 20 1.85 7.98 15.21
CA SER A 20 1.82 9.43 15.39
C SER A 20 1.86 10.18 14.06
N LYS A 21 0.92 11.10 13.87
CA LYS A 21 0.78 11.95 12.67
C LYS A 21 2.06 12.71 12.33
N GLU A 22 2.83 13.17 13.31
CA GLU A 22 4.13 13.81 13.10
C GLU A 22 5.15 12.91 12.37
N LYS A 23 5.20 11.62 12.69
CA LYS A 23 6.13 10.68 12.02
C LYS A 23 5.76 10.50 10.55
N VAL A 24 4.46 10.43 10.26
CA VAL A 24 3.94 10.34 8.90
C VAL A 24 4.22 11.64 8.14
N GLN A 25 3.87 12.79 8.70
CA GLN A 25 4.10 14.09 8.06
C GLN A 25 5.58 14.36 7.79
N LYS A 26 6.49 13.93 8.68
CA LYS A 26 7.94 14.09 8.46
C LYS A 26 8.47 13.32 7.23
N HIS A 27 7.88 12.17 6.90
CA HIS A 27 8.39 11.28 5.84
C HIS A 27 7.52 11.27 4.57
N ILE A 28 6.24 11.64 4.70
CA ILE A 28 5.21 11.52 3.65
C ILE A 28 4.45 12.86 3.46
N GLY A 29 4.56 13.82 4.38
CA GLY A 29 3.88 15.12 4.28
C GLY A 29 4.61 16.13 3.40
N ASP A 30 4.07 17.35 3.30
CA ASP A 30 4.55 18.40 2.39
C ASP A 30 6.01 18.81 2.60
N ALA A 31 6.52 18.65 3.82
CA ALA A 31 7.91 18.94 4.18
C ALA A 31 8.89 17.79 3.87
N SER A 32 8.42 16.65 3.35
CA SER A 32 9.24 15.44 3.12
C SER A 32 10.20 15.55 1.93
N GLY A 33 9.98 16.54 1.05
CA GLY A 33 10.83 16.82 -0.10
C GLY A 33 11.01 15.63 -1.04
N ILE A 34 12.11 15.63 -1.81
CA ILE A 34 12.38 14.61 -2.83
C ILE A 34 12.52 13.20 -2.22
N LYS A 35 13.03 13.09 -0.99
CA LYS A 35 13.20 11.81 -0.30
C LYS A 35 11.86 11.16 0.03
N GLY A 36 10.87 11.94 0.47
CA GLY A 36 9.51 11.44 0.71
C GLY A 36 8.82 11.01 -0.58
N ILE A 37 8.97 11.78 -1.66
CA ILE A 37 8.44 11.43 -2.98
C ILE A 37 9.00 10.09 -3.46
N MET A 38 10.31 9.89 -3.36
CA MET A 38 10.95 8.62 -3.75
C MET A 38 10.47 7.46 -2.89
N LEU A 39 10.32 7.67 -1.57
CA LEU A 39 9.81 6.67 -0.64
C LEU A 39 8.37 6.24 -0.99
N ILE A 40 7.47 7.20 -1.22
CA ILE A 40 6.07 6.93 -1.56
C ILE A 40 5.98 6.21 -2.91
N MET A 41 6.76 6.62 -3.91
CA MET A 41 6.80 5.92 -5.19
C MET A 41 7.21 4.46 -5.02
N LEU A 42 8.23 4.18 -4.20
CA LEU A 42 8.69 2.83 -3.92
C LEU A 42 7.63 2.00 -3.20
N LEU A 43 6.97 2.57 -2.19
CA LEU A 43 5.89 1.92 -1.45
C LEU A 43 4.68 1.63 -2.34
N ALA A 44 4.29 2.57 -3.19
CA ALA A 44 3.19 2.38 -4.15
C ALA A 44 3.55 1.31 -5.20
N PHE A 45 4.78 1.33 -5.72
CA PHE A 45 5.24 0.33 -6.67
C PHE A 45 5.32 -1.07 -6.06
N LEU A 46 5.66 -1.18 -4.77
CA LEU A 46 5.67 -2.46 -4.07
C LEU A 46 4.27 -3.09 -3.97
N GLN A 47 3.21 -2.29 -3.97
CA GLN A 47 1.84 -2.81 -4.02
C GLN A 47 1.38 -3.09 -5.45
N ALA A 48 1.51 -2.11 -6.35
CA ALA A 48 0.99 -2.22 -7.71
C ALA A 48 1.82 -3.15 -8.60
N GLY A 49 3.15 -3.11 -8.50
CA GLY A 49 4.07 -3.89 -9.32
C GLY A 49 3.88 -5.41 -9.22
N PRO A 50 3.91 -6.01 -8.02
CA PRO A 50 3.64 -7.43 -7.83
C PRO A 50 2.25 -7.84 -8.31
N LEU A 51 1.25 -6.97 -8.14
CA LEU A 51 -0.10 -7.23 -8.64
C LEU A 51 -0.09 -7.32 -10.18
N TYR A 52 0.54 -6.37 -10.87
CA TYR A 52 0.68 -6.39 -12.33
C TYR A 52 1.49 -7.59 -12.84
N ALA A 53 2.50 -8.04 -12.09
CA ALA A 53 3.27 -9.24 -12.44
C ALA A 53 2.49 -10.54 -12.15
N ALA A 54 1.66 -10.57 -11.11
CA ALA A 54 0.88 -11.74 -10.72
C ALA A 54 -0.19 -12.11 -11.75
N PHE A 55 -0.83 -11.14 -12.41
CA PHE A 55 -1.86 -11.39 -13.42
C PHE A 55 -1.39 -12.22 -14.64
N PRO A 56 -0.30 -11.86 -15.37
CA PRO A 56 0.18 -12.67 -16.48
C PRO A 56 0.72 -14.02 -16.02
N VAL A 57 1.33 -14.11 -14.84
CA VAL A 57 1.76 -15.39 -14.25
C VAL A 57 0.56 -16.29 -13.99
N ALA A 58 -0.49 -15.76 -13.37
CA ALA A 58 -1.74 -16.47 -13.15
C ALA A 58 -2.38 -16.91 -14.48
N TYR A 59 -2.37 -16.05 -15.50
CA TYR A 59 -2.87 -16.38 -16.84
C TYR A 59 -2.09 -17.53 -17.50
N ILE A 60 -0.75 -17.51 -17.42
CA ILE A 60 0.10 -18.57 -17.97
C ILE A 60 -0.16 -19.90 -17.25
N LEU A 61 -0.31 -19.88 -15.92
CA LEU A 61 -0.64 -21.06 -15.13
C LEU A 61 -2.03 -21.59 -15.47
N TRP A 62 -3.02 -20.71 -15.62
CA TRP A 62 -4.37 -21.06 -16.04
C TRP A 62 -4.41 -21.67 -17.44
N ARG A 63 -3.58 -21.17 -18.37
CA ARG A 63 -3.43 -21.74 -19.73
C ARG A 63 -2.71 -23.09 -19.77
N LYS A 64 -1.92 -23.42 -18.73
CA LYS A 64 -1.17 -24.67 -18.63
C LYS A 64 -2.00 -25.81 -18.01
N GLY A 65 -3.14 -25.50 -17.39
CA GLY A 65 -4.08 -26.45 -16.79
C GLY A 65 -5.39 -26.51 -17.54
#